data_AF-A0A235IJY1-F1
#
_entry.id   AF-A0A235IJY1-F1
#
_cell.length_a   1.000
_cell.length_b   1.000
_cell.length_c   1.000
_cell.angle_alpha   90.00
_cell.angle_beta   90.00
_cell.angle_gamma   90.00
#
_symmetry.space_group_name_H-M   'P 1'
#
loop_
_entity.id
_entity.type
_entity.pdbx_description
1 polymer ?
#
loop_
_entity_poly.entity_id
_entity_poly.type
_entity_poly.pdbx_seq_one_letter_code
_entity_poly.pdbx_strand_id
1 'polypeptide(L)' 'MNAYKTYITIEDPKQLVLSDLPFKAGQRVEVIILTEDNQRVTLAEELKKLFKEIQAIHADNPLTDEQIAAEIEAYRREE' A
#
# COMPACT_ATOMS: atom_id res chain seq x y z
N MET A 1 -5.05 -29.53 12.10
CA MET A 1 -5.67 -28.88 10.93
C MET A 1 -4.53 -28.20 10.18
N ASN A 2 -4.11 -28.75 9.04
CA ASN A 2 -3.01 -28.18 8.25
C ASN A 2 -3.61 -27.15 7.29
N ALA A 3 -3.55 -25.87 7.66
CA ALA A 3 -4.01 -24.79 6.81
C ALA A 3 -2.86 -24.37 5.88
N TYR A 4 -3.10 -24.36 4.57
CA TYR A 4 -2.21 -23.79 3.57
C TYR A 4 -2.76 -22.42 3.17
N LYS A 5 -2.00 -21.35 3.40
CA LYS A 5 -2.38 -19.98 3.03
C LYS A 5 -1.45 -19.49 1.93
N THR A 6 -2.04 -19.01 0.85
CA THR A 6 -1.32 -18.34 -0.25
C THR A 6 -2.08 -17.08 -0.64
N TYR A 7 -1.39 -16.15 -1.29
CA TYR A 7 -1.94 -14.91 -1.81
C TYR A 7 -1.80 -14.92 -3.32
N ILE A 8 -2.87 -14.55 -4.00
CA ILE A 8 -2.95 -14.53 -5.45
C ILE A 8 -3.75 -13.31 -5.88
N THR A 9 -3.35 -12.69 -6.98
CA THR A 9 -4.11 -11.62 -7.63
C THR A 9 -4.98 -12.24 -8.71
N ILE A 10 -6.27 -11.89 -8.71
CA ILE A 10 -7.21 -12.36 -9.74
C ILE A 10 -6.97 -11.54 -11.01
N GLU A 11 -6.43 -12.18 -12.06
CA GLU A 11 -6.25 -11.56 -13.38
C GLU A 11 -7.50 -11.69 -14.26
N ASP A 12 -8.12 -12.88 -14.29
CA ASP A 12 -9.42 -13.11 -14.94
C ASP A 12 -10.49 -13.43 -13.87
N PRO A 13 -11.52 -12.60 -13.69
CA PRO A 13 -12.58 -12.85 -12.72
C PRO A 13 -13.44 -14.09 -13.04
N LYS A 14 -13.38 -14.62 -14.27
CA LYS A 14 -14.15 -15.80 -14.67
C LYS A 14 -13.45 -17.12 -14.33
N GLN A 15 -12.12 -17.12 -14.27
CA GLN A 15 -11.33 -18.33 -14.06
C GLN A 15 -10.08 -18.06 -13.24
N LEU A 16 -9.88 -18.89 -12.22
CA LEU A 16 -8.65 -18.93 -11.43
C LEU A 16 -8.11 -20.36 -11.43
N VAL A 17 -6.82 -20.51 -11.73
CA VAL A 17 -6.11 -21.80 -11.68
C VAL A 17 -5.05 -21.75 -10.59
N LEU A 18 -5.14 -22.67 -9.63
CA LEU A 18 -4.14 -22.86 -8.59
C LEU A 18 -3.23 -24.04 -8.95
N SER A 19 -1.95 -23.78 -9.19
CA SER A 19 -0.95 -24.79 -9.54
C SER A 19 0.03 -25.05 -8.39
N ASP A 20 0.69 -26.20 -8.43
CA ASP A 20 1.77 -26.59 -7.49
C ASP A 20 1.38 -26.57 -6.00
N LEU A 21 0.15 -26.98 -5.71
CA LEU A 21 -0.33 -27.07 -4.34
C LEU A 21 0.30 -28.26 -3.59
N PRO A 22 0.64 -28.14 -2.30
CA PRO A 22 1.28 -29.19 -1.51
C PRO A 22 0.30 -30.27 -1.02
N PHE A 23 -0.60 -30.74 -1.88
CA PHE A 23 -1.64 -31.73 -1.57
C PHE A 23 -1.48 -33.00 -2.43
N LYS A 24 -1.99 -34.12 -1.91
CA LYS A 24 -1.94 -35.41 -2.63
C LYS A 24 -3.17 -35.60 -3.51
N ALA A 25 -3.03 -36.37 -4.58
CA ALA A 25 -4.16 -36.79 -5.41
C ALA A 25 -5.23 -37.52 -4.56
N GLY A 26 -6.50 -37.17 -4.77
CA GLY A 26 -7.63 -37.73 -4.01
C GLY A 26 -7.89 -37.08 -2.65
N GLN A 27 -7.07 -36.12 -2.21
CA GLN A 27 -7.30 -35.39 -0.97
C GLN A 27 -8.43 -34.36 -1.16
N ARG A 28 -9.47 -34.44 -0.34
CA ARG A 28 -10.52 -33.40 -0.26
C ARG A 28 -9.98 -32.21 0.51
N VAL A 29 -10.03 -31.02 -0.10
CA VAL A 29 -9.60 -29.76 0.51
C VAL A 29 -10.78 -28.79 0.60
N GLU A 30 -10.77 -27.94 1.61
CA GLU A 30 -11.68 -26.82 1.77
C GLU A 30 -10.98 -25.55 1.26
N VAL A 31 -11.67 -24.74 0.48
CA VAL A 31 -11.14 -23.50 -0.09
C VAL A 31 -11.88 -22.32 0.54
N ILE A 32 -11.12 -21.41 1.15
CA ILE A 32 -11.64 -20.18 1.74
C ILE A 32 -11.08 -19.00 0.94
N ILE A 33 -11.95 -18.17 0.39
CA ILE A 33 -11.58 -16.97 -0.37
C ILE A 33 -11.86 -15.75 0.52
N LEU A 34 -10.80 -15.02 0.85
CA LEU A 34 -10.89 -13.76 1.57
C LEU A 34 -10.32 -12.67 0.68
N THR A 35 -11.09 -11.60 0.47
CA THR A 35 -10.58 -10.40 -0.18
C THR A 35 -9.70 -9.65 0.81
N GLU A 36 -8.47 -9.35 0.42
CA GLU A 36 -7.66 -8.40 1.17
C GLU A 36 -8.11 -7.00 0.73
N ASP A 37 -8.80 -6.29 1.62
CA ASP A 37 -8.94 -4.84 1.47
C ASP A 37 -7.52 -4.28 1.39
N ASN A 38 -7.22 -3.52 0.35
CA ASN A 38 -5.88 -3.04 0.08
C ASN A 38 -5.58 -1.87 1.04
N GLN A 39 -5.45 -2.18 2.34
CA GLN A 39 -5.36 -1.20 3.43
C GLN A 39 -4.22 -0.21 3.18
N ARG A 40 -3.15 -0.64 2.49
CA ARG A 40 -2.07 0.24 2.04
C ARG A 40 -2.51 1.29 1.03
N VAL A 41 -3.37 0.94 0.09
CA VAL A 41 -3.91 1.88 -0.91
C VAL A 41 -4.81 2.88 -0.20
N THR A 42 -5.69 2.42 0.70
CA THR A 42 -6.55 3.29 1.51
C THR A 42 -5.72 4.25 2.36
N LEU A 43 -4.71 3.74 3.08
CA LEU A 43 -3.82 4.55 3.90
C LEU A 43 -3.02 5.57 3.06
N ALA A 44 -2.56 5.19 1.87
CA ALA A 44 -1.86 6.10 0.97
C ALA A 44 -2.77 7.23 0.48
N GLU A 45 -4.05 6.95 0.20
CA GLU A 45 -5.03 7.96 -0.17
C GLU A 45 -5.36 8.89 1.01
N GLU A 46 -5.50 8.35 2.23
CA GLU A 46 -5.70 9.15 3.45
C GLU A 46 -4.50 10.07 3.71
N LEU A 47 -3.28 9.56 3.56
CA LEU A 47 -2.06 10.35 3.72
C LEU A 47 -1.96 11.48 2.68
N LYS A 48 -2.28 11.20 1.41
CA LYS A 48 -2.34 12.22 0.35
C LYS A 48 -3.39 13.28 0.66
N LYS A 49 -4.54 12.89 1.19
CA LYS A 49 -5.60 13.83 1.58
C LYS A 49 -5.11 14.76 2.69
N LEU A 50 -4.50 14.20 3.74
CA LEU A 50 -3.93 14.97 4.84
C LEU A 50 -2.89 15.99 4.34
N PHE A 51 -1.98 15.59 3.45
CA PHE A 51 -0.99 16.53 2.88
C PHE A 51 -1.63 17.67 2.09
N LYS A 52 -2.70 17.40 1.33
CA LYS A 52 -3.44 18.47 0.64
C LYS A 52 -4.11 19.42 1.62
N GLU A 53 -4.67 18.92 2.71
CA GLU A 53 -5.29 19.75 3.75
C GLU A 53 -4.25 20.65 4.44
N ILE A 54 -3.09 20.10 4.79
CA ILE A 54 -1.97 20.87 5.37
C ILE A 54 -1.48 21.94 4.40
N GLN A 55 -1.28 21.61 3.13
CA GLN A 55 -0.86 22.56 2.11
C GLN A 55 -1.89 23.69 1.91
N ALA A 56 -3.19 23.36 1.95
CA ALA A 56 -4.26 24.35 1.85
C ALA A 56 -4.28 25.32 3.04
N ILE A 57 -3.96 24.84 4.25
CA ILE A 57 -3.84 25.70 5.45
C ILE A 57 -2.69 26.72 5.29
N HIS A 58 -1.63 26.35 4.59
CA HIS A 58 -0.46 27.22 4.38
C HIS A 58 -0.55 28.08 3.11
N ALA A 59 -1.69 28.06 2.41
CA ALA A 59 -1.86 28.77 1.14
C ALA A 59 -1.72 30.30 1.24
N ASP A 60 -2.03 30.89 2.40
CA ASP A 60 -1.92 32.34 2.64
C ASP A 60 -0.48 32.81 2.91
N ASN A 61 0.43 31.89 3.25
CA ASN A 61 1.84 32.20 3.48
C ASN A 61 2.71 31.08 2.89
N PRO A 62 2.79 30.98 1.56
CA PRO A 62 3.48 29.87 0.91
C PRO A 62 4.97 29.90 1.24
N LEU A 63 5.48 28.78 1.73
CA LEU A 63 6.92 28.55 1.86
C LEU A 63 7.54 28.65 0.46
N THR A 64 8.49 29.56 0.26
CA THR A 64 9.16 29.70 -1.04
C THR A 64 10.27 28.64 -1.20
N ASP A 65 10.56 28.25 -2.44
CA ASP A 65 11.68 27.34 -2.73
C ASP A 65 13.02 27.87 -2.17
N GLU A 66 13.18 29.20 -2.11
CA GLU A 66 14.35 29.86 -1.52
C GLU A 66 14.47 29.64 -0.01
N GLN A 67 13.34 29.68 0.73
CA GLN A 67 13.32 29.39 2.16
C GLN A 67 13.64 27.92 2.45
N ILE A 68 13.09 27.02 1.63
CA ILE A 68 13.36 25.58 1.73
C ILE A 68 14.84 25.29 1.44
N ALA A 69 15.40 25.89 0.39
CA ALA A 69 16.81 25.72 0.03
C ALA A 69 17.74 26.25 1.12
N ALA A 70 17.42 27.41 1.71
CA ALA A 70 18.18 27.99 2.81
C ALA A 70 18.17 27.08 4.06
N GLU A 71 17.02 26.49 4.41
CA GLU A 71 16.91 25.56 5.54
C GLU A 71 17.70 24.26 5.31
N ILE A 72 17.59 23.67 4.11
CA ILE A 72 18.36 22.46 3.74
C ILE A 72 19.87 22.74 3.77
N GLU A 73 20.31 23.89 3.26
CA GLU A 73 21.72 24.26 3.25
C GLU A 73 22.26 24.53 4.67
N ALA A 74 21.46 25.15 5.54
CA ALA A 74 21.81 25.34 6.95
C ALA A 74 21.97 24.00 7.66
N TYR A 75 21.01 23.08 7.53
CA TYR A 75 21.07 21.76 8.15
C TYR A 75 22.29 20.94 7.66
N ARG A 76 22.61 21.01 6.36
CA ARG A 76 23.77 20.31 5.78
C ARG A 76 25.13 20.92 6.13
N ARG A 77 25.16 22.17 6.60
CA ARG A 77 26.39 22.81 7.12
C ARG A 77 26.64 22.53 8.60
N GLU A 78 25.62 22.07 9.31
CA GLU A 78 25.68 21.73 10.73
C GLU A 78 26.00 20.24 10.99
N GLU A 79 26.09 19.41 9.94
CA GLU A 79 26.75 18.08 9.95
C GLU A 79 28.20 18.15 9.42
#